data_AF-A0AAN5RBU3-F1
#
_entry.id   AF-A0AAN5RBU3-F1
#
_cell.length_a   1.000
_cell.length_b   1.000
_cell.length_c   1.000
_cell.angle_alpha   90.00
_cell.angle_beta   90.00
_cell.angle_gamma   90.00
#
_symmetry.space_group_name_H-M   'P 1'
#
loop_
_entity.id
_entity.type
_entity.pdbx_description
1 polymer ?
#
loop_
_entity_poly.entity_id
_entity_poly.type
_entity_poly.pdbx_seq_one_letter_code
_entity_poly.pdbx_strand_id
1 'polypeptide(L)'
;MSDIPAQQFSHNHPLLTVRGCRALLDVLALEGDEALSEPFSYQIEFTSADKTLTPQQMLMQDAAFTLQAPVDQGFGVKIRQPVRTIQGVVT
;
A
#
# COMPACT_ATOMS: atom_id res chain seq x y z
N MET A 1 -17.53 30.67 -1.04
CA MET A 1 -16.98 29.52 -0.30
C MET A 1 -15.99 28.86 -1.23
N SER A 2 -14.71 28.96 -0.93
CA SER A 2 -13.65 28.39 -1.76
C SER A 2 -13.64 26.89 -1.55
N ASP A 3 -14.02 26.11 -2.57
CA ASP A 3 -13.79 24.67 -2.59
C ASP A 3 -12.28 24.45 -2.63
N ILE A 4 -11.67 24.31 -1.46
CA ILE A 4 -10.30 23.85 -1.33
C ILE A 4 -10.34 22.37 -1.72
N PRO A 5 -9.77 21.94 -2.86
CA PRO A 5 -9.69 20.53 -3.17
C PRO A 5 -8.94 19.85 -2.02
N ALA A 6 -9.51 18.78 -1.47
CA ALA A 6 -8.89 18.04 -0.38
C ALA A 6 -7.47 17.66 -0.79
N GLN A 7 -6.48 18.28 -0.14
CA GLN A 7 -5.07 18.06 -0.43
C GLN A 7 -4.75 16.60 -0.10
N GLN A 8 -4.65 15.76 -1.12
CA GLN A 8 -4.23 14.37 -0.97
C GLN A 8 -2.74 14.36 -0.68
N PHE A 9 -2.37 14.13 0.58
CA PHE A 9 -0.99 13.91 0.99
C PHE A 9 -0.60 12.49 0.59
N SER A 10 0.06 12.37 -0.57
CA SER A 10 0.66 11.11 -1.01
C SER A 10 2.02 10.94 -0.32
N HIS A 11 2.09 10.02 0.64
CA HIS A 11 3.35 9.56 1.24
C HIS A 11 4.01 8.45 0.42
N ASN A 12 3.55 8.29 -0.83
CA ASN A 12 3.39 6.98 -1.44
C ASN A 12 4.64 6.57 -2.23
N HIS A 13 5.30 5.50 -1.78
CA HIS A 13 6.24 4.69 -2.56
C HIS A 13 5.79 3.23 -2.68
N PRO A 14 5.31 2.57 -1.60
CA PRO A 14 4.83 1.20 -1.68
C PRO A 14 3.39 1.08 -2.20
N LEU A 15 3.10 0.06 -3.00
CA LEU A 15 1.75 -0.24 -3.49
C LEU A 15 1.10 -1.34 -2.64
N LEU A 16 -0.12 -1.10 -2.15
CA LEU A 16 -0.96 -2.10 -1.50
C LEU A 16 -2.18 -2.42 -2.38
N THR A 17 -2.42 -3.71 -2.61
CA THR A 17 -3.63 -4.19 -3.30
C THR A 17 -4.24 -5.34 -2.52
N VAL A 18 -5.57 -5.38 -2.47
CA VAL A 18 -6.35 -6.44 -1.82
C VAL A 18 -7.35 -6.99 -2.82
N ARG A 19 -7.40 -8.31 -2.99
CA ARG A 19 -8.25 -8.97 -3.98
C ARG A 19 -9.73 -8.63 -3.73
N GLY A 20 -10.39 -8.10 -4.76
CA GLY A 20 -11.79 -7.70 -4.68
C GLY A 20 -12.04 -6.29 -4.10
N CYS A 21 -11.01 -5.66 -3.52
CA CYS A 21 -11.07 -4.26 -3.12
C CYS A 21 -10.70 -3.35 -4.30
N ARG A 22 -11.60 -2.43 -4.65
CA ARG A 22 -11.38 -1.44 -5.74
C ARG A 22 -10.97 -0.07 -5.22
N ALA A 23 -10.99 0.12 -3.90
CA ALA A 23 -10.58 1.37 -3.29
C ALA A 23 -9.07 1.57 -3.49
N LEU A 24 -8.68 2.83 -3.69
CA LEU A 24 -7.26 3.21 -3.67
C LEU A 24 -6.80 3.24 -2.21
N LEU A 25 -5.76 2.46 -1.90
CA LEU A 25 -5.17 2.35 -0.57
C LEU A 25 -3.81 3.04 -0.60
N ASP A 26 -3.71 4.19 0.06
CA ASP A 26 -2.50 4.99 0.15
C ASP A 26 -1.76 4.66 1.45
N VAL A 27 -0.60 4.01 1.34
CA VAL A 27 0.17 3.52 2.49
C VAL A 27 0.82 4.68 3.24
N LEU A 28 0.53 4.78 4.54
CA LEU A 28 1.04 5.81 5.44
C LEU A 28 2.25 5.31 6.24
N ALA A 29 2.15 4.12 6.82
CA ALA A 29 3.19 3.50 7.62
C ALA A 29 3.20 1.99 7.40
N LEU A 30 4.38 1.40 7.58
CA LEU A 30 4.59 -0.04 7.48
C LEU A 30 5.55 -0.50 8.57
N GLU A 31 5.25 -1.63 9.18
CA GLU A 31 6.13 -2.37 10.06
C GLU A 31 6.07 -3.84 9.65
N GLY A 32 7.24 -4.48 9.49
CA GLY A 32 7.34 -5.85 9.00
C GLY A 32 8.21 -6.69 9.91
N ASP A 33 7.68 -7.85 10.30
CA ASP A 33 8.39 -8.89 11.04
C ASP A 33 8.62 -10.08 10.10
N GLU A 34 9.89 -10.41 9.86
CA GLU A 34 10.29 -11.53 9.03
C GLU A 34 11.46 -12.29 9.68
N ALA A 35 11.26 -13.57 9.97
CA ALA A 35 12.28 -14.46 10.51
C ALA A 35 12.27 -15.83 9.80
N LEU A 36 13.41 -16.51 9.79
CA LEU A 36 13.52 -17.84 9.19
C LEU A 36 12.69 -18.85 10.00
N SER A 37 11.90 -19.66 9.30
CA SER A 37 10.98 -20.66 9.89
C SER A 37 9.83 -20.07 10.70
N GLU A 38 9.57 -18.75 10.56
CA GLU A 38 8.42 -18.08 11.13
C GLU A 38 7.57 -17.50 9.99
N PRO A 39 6.24 -17.41 10.13
CA PRO A 39 5.42 -16.68 9.19
C PRO A 39 5.77 -15.20 9.26
N PHE A 40 5.81 -14.53 8.10
CA PHE A 40 5.96 -13.07 8.07
C PHE A 40 4.67 -12.39 8.56
N SER A 41 4.80 -11.18 9.09
CA SER A 41 3.68 -10.31 9.42
C SER A 41 3.99 -8.88 9.01
N TYR A 42 3.01 -8.20 8.42
CA TYR A 42 3.11 -6.79 8.05
C TYR A 42 1.94 -6.01 8.62
N GLN A 43 2.23 -5.07 9.50
CA GLN A 43 1.27 -4.06 9.93
C GLN A 43 1.36 -2.88 8.96
N ILE A 44 0.27 -2.61 8.25
CA ILE A 44 0.20 -1.55 7.24
C ILE A 44 -0.91 -0.58 7.61
N GLU A 45 -0.52 0.66 7.88
CA GLU A 45 -1.47 1.77 8.02
C GLU A 45 -1.66 2.41 6.65
N PHE A 46 -2.91 2.60 6.25
CA PHE A 46 -3.24 3.21 4.97
C PHE A 46 -4.42 4.18 5.11
N THR A 47 -4.52 5.08 4.15
CA THR A 47 -5.68 5.95 3.98
C THR A 47 -6.41 5.62 2.68
N SER A 48 -7.70 5.90 2.63
CA SER A 48 -8.48 5.79 1.40
C SER A 48 -9.48 6.93 1.30
N ALA A 49 -9.74 7.38 0.07
CA ALA A 49 -10.86 8.29 -0.20
C ALA A 49 -12.22 7.56 -0.07
N ASP A 50 -12.24 6.24 -0.22
CA ASP A 50 -13.44 5.42 -0.06
C ASP A 50 -13.72 5.21 1.44
N LYS A 51 -14.76 5.87 1.93
CA LYS A 51 -15.22 5.76 3.33
C LYS A 51 -16.15 4.58 3.57
N THR A 52 -16.46 3.80 2.54
CA THR A 52 -17.40 2.67 2.60
C THR A 52 -16.72 1.31 2.69
N LEU A 53 -15.40 1.29 2.86
CA LEU A 53 -14.62 0.07 3.09
C LEU A 53 -15.16 -0.70 4.30
N THR A 54 -15.54 -1.94 4.05
CA THR A 54 -16.03 -2.87 5.07
C THR A 54 -14.98 -3.93 5.41
N PRO A 55 -14.95 -4.45 6.64
CA PRO A 55 -14.03 -5.54 7.01
C PRO A 55 -14.16 -6.77 6.09
N GLN A 56 -15.36 -7.09 5.62
CA GLN A 56 -15.62 -8.24 4.74
C GLN A 56 -14.99 -8.11 3.35
N GLN A 57 -14.74 -6.88 2.89
CA GLN A 57 -14.01 -6.63 1.64
C GLN A 57 -12.50 -6.79 1.79
N MET A 58 -11.99 -6.81 3.02
CA MET A 58 -10.55 -6.79 3.31
C MET A 58 -10.08 -8.11 3.93
N LEU A 59 -10.71 -8.54 5.02
CA LEU A 59 -10.31 -9.71 5.81
C LEU A 59 -10.38 -10.99 4.98
N MET A 60 -9.39 -11.87 5.20
CA MET A 60 -9.24 -13.16 4.52
C MET A 60 -9.11 -13.07 3.00
N GLN A 61 -8.82 -11.87 2.47
CA GLN A 61 -8.52 -11.68 1.06
C GLN A 61 -7.01 -11.71 0.81
N ASP A 62 -6.64 -12.29 -0.32
CA ASP A 62 -5.27 -12.22 -0.82
C ASP A 62 -4.89 -10.75 -1.01
N ALA A 63 -3.69 -10.40 -0.54
CA ALA A 63 -3.13 -9.08 -0.67
C ALA A 63 -1.73 -9.15 -1.25
N ALA A 64 -1.40 -8.15 -2.06
CA ALA A 64 -0.05 -7.93 -2.55
C ALA A 64 0.45 -6.57 -2.07
N PHE A 65 1.59 -6.58 -1.40
CA PHE A 65 2.31 -5.40 -0.95
C PHE A 65 3.62 -5.28 -1.72
N THR A 66 3.80 -4.20 -2.48
CA THR A 66 4.96 -3.99 -3.35
C THR A 66 5.77 -2.79 -2.88
N LEU A 67 7.00 -3.04 -2.46
CA LEU A 67 8.00 -2.01 -2.20
C LEU A 67 8.54 -1.50 -3.54
N GLN A 68 8.48 -0.19 -3.76
CA GLN A 68 9.04 0.44 -4.97
C GLN A 68 10.23 1.33 -4.61
N ALA A 69 11.23 1.35 -5.49
CA ALA A 69 12.36 2.26 -5.35
C ALA A 69 11.89 3.72 -5.58
N PRO A 70 12.50 4.71 -4.91
CA PRO A 70 12.31 6.11 -5.26
C PRO A 70 12.63 6.35 -6.75
N VAL A 71 11.88 7.26 -7.37
CA VAL A 71 12.24 7.74 -8.72
C VAL A 71 13.45 8.64 -8.56
N ASP A 72 14.59 8.24 -9.12
CA ASP A 72 15.76 9.12 -9.17
C ASP A 72 15.51 10.21 -10.23
N GLN A 73 15.09 11.39 -9.77
CA GLN A 73 14.76 12.54 -10.63
C GLN A 73 16.01 13.11 -11.34
N GLY A 74 17.23 12.69 -10.97
CA GLY A 74 18.48 13.22 -11.51
C GLY A 74 19.12 12.46 -12.68
N PHE A 75 18.87 11.15 -12.83
CA PHE A 75 19.67 10.28 -13.73
C PHE A 75 18.86 9.54 -14.82
N GLY A 76 17.65 10.00 -15.15
CA GLY A 76 16.89 9.47 -16.28
C GLY A 76 16.11 8.18 -16.01
N VAL A 77 16.01 7.74 -14.74
CA VAL A 77 15.10 6.67 -14.34
C VAL A 77 13.68 7.23 -14.26
N LYS A 78 12.90 7.08 -15.34
CA LYS A 78 11.53 7.60 -15.45
C LYS A 78 10.46 6.72 -14.81
N ILE A 79 10.82 5.52 -14.35
CA ILE A 79 9.87 4.47 -13.96
C ILE A 79 10.20 4.01 -12.54
N ARG A 80 9.18 4.00 -11.66
CA ARG A 80 9.29 3.34 -10.36
C ARG A 80 9.41 1.84 -10.57
N GLN A 81 10.58 1.29 -10.29
CA GLN A 81 10.80 -0.14 -10.38
C GLN A 81 10.33 -0.83 -9.09
N PRO A 82 9.56 -1.93 -9.19
CA PRO A 82 9.24 -2.75 -8.03
C PRO A 82 10.54 -3.40 -7.52
N VAL A 83 10.86 -3.19 -6.25
CA VAL A 83 12.02 -3.77 -5.58
C VAL A 83 11.68 -5.17 -5.05
N ARG A 84 10.50 -5.30 -4.46
CA ARG A 84 10.01 -6.55 -3.87
C ARG A 84 8.50 -6.53 -3.80
N THR A 85 7.87 -7.68 -4.02
CA THR A 85 6.44 -7.89 -3.74
C THR A 85 6.27 -9.02 -2.75
N ILE A 86 5.55 -8.73 -1.67
CA ILE A 86 5.10 -9.70 -0.66
C ILE A 86 3.65 -10.06 -0.99
N GLN A 87 3.37 -11.36 -1.10
CA GLN A 87 2.04 -11.91 -1.31
C GLN A 87 1.60 -12.57 -0.01
N GLY A 88 0.42 -12.21 0.49
CA GLY A 88 -0.11 -12.72 1.74
C GLY A 88 -1.63 -12.64 1.80
N VAL A 89 -2.17 -12.78 3.00
CA VAL A 89 -3.61 -12.66 3.28
C VAL A 89 -3.80 -11.61 4.36
N VAL A 90 -4.84 -10.79 4.24
CA VAL A 90 -5.21 -9.83 5.30
C VAL A 90 -5.85 -10.58 6.45
N THR A 91 -5.30 -10.42 7.66
CA THR A 91 -5.75 -11.09 8.89
C THR A 91 -6.28 -10.11 9.92
#